data_AF-A0A5N5KAV0-F1
#
_entry.id   AF-A0A5N5KAV0-F1
#
_cell.length_a   1.000
_cell.length_b   1.000
_cell.length_c   1.000
_cell.angle_alpha   90.00
_cell.angle_beta   90.00
_cell.angle_gamma   90.00
#
_symmetry.space_group_name_H-M   'P 1'
#
loop_
_entity.id
_entity.type
_entity.pdbx_description
1 polymer ?
#
loop_
_entity_poly.entity_id
_entity_poly.type
_entity_poly.pdbx_seq_one_letter_code
_entity_poly.pdbx_strand_id
1 'polypeptide(L)'
;MVIKLGLVVDVFVGNALVGMYGKCGVVDEVMKVFDFMPEMNLVSWNSMICAFSENEFSRESFDLLMEMLGEEGLLPDVVTVVTILPVCAREGEVDIGMGIHGLTMKLGSLVNGLIFSLVTVISLAMNGLICRLVTVISLAMNGLISLTEAEPVNYFSLVSS
;
A
#
# COMPACT_ATOMS: atom_id res chain seq x y z
N MET A 1 14.77 4.91 24.24
CA MET A 1 15.44 6.07 24.88
C MET A 1 16.22 6.88 23.84
N VAL A 2 15.54 7.39 22.81
CA VAL A 2 16.08 8.38 21.84
C VAL A 2 15.07 9.54 21.70
N ILE A 3 13.77 9.23 21.79
CA ILE A 3 12.64 10.19 21.84
C ILE A 3 12.81 11.27 22.93
N LYS A 4 13.48 10.97 24.05
CA LYS A 4 13.67 11.90 25.18
C LYS A 4 14.79 12.94 25.00
N LEU A 5 15.57 12.92 23.91
CA LEU A 5 16.73 13.80 23.75
C LEU A 5 16.47 15.06 22.91
N GLY A 6 15.23 15.34 22.51
CA GLY A 6 14.91 16.51 21.67
C GLY A 6 15.51 16.46 20.26
N LEU A 7 16.03 15.29 19.84
CA LEU A 7 16.64 15.09 18.53
C LEU A 7 15.61 14.89 17.41
N VAL A 8 14.35 14.58 17.74
CA VAL A 8 13.24 14.38 16.78
C VAL A 8 12.74 15.70 16.17
N VAL A 9 13.24 16.84 16.68
CA VAL A 9 12.95 18.17 16.13
C VAL A 9 13.55 18.33 14.73
N ASP A 10 14.59 17.55 14.40
CA ASP A 10 15.17 17.51 13.07
C ASP A 10 14.48 16.44 12.21
N VAL A 11 13.88 16.87 11.09
CA VAL A 11 13.16 16.00 10.15
C VAL A 11 14.03 14.89 9.56
N PHE A 12 15.33 15.12 9.37
CA PHE A 12 16.24 14.07 8.88
C PHE A 12 16.44 12.98 9.93
N VAL A 13 16.61 13.38 11.19
CA VAL A 13 16.73 12.42 12.31
C VAL A 13 15.41 11.67 12.52
N GLY A 14 14.28 12.38 12.46
CA GLY A 14 12.95 11.78 12.51
C GLY A 14 12.74 10.71 11.44
N ASN A 15 13.01 11.04 10.17
CA ASN A 15 12.89 10.11 9.05
C ASN A 15 13.83 8.90 9.18
N ALA A 16 15.07 9.10 9.67
CA ALA A 16 16.01 8.02 9.92
C ALA A 16 15.51 7.06 11.02
N LEU A 17 14.91 7.61 12.08
CA LEU A 17 14.32 6.82 13.17
C LEU A 17 13.07 6.06 12.72
N VAL A 18 12.18 6.69 11.94
CA VAL A 18 11.03 6.02 11.32
C VAL A 18 11.49 4.83 10.48
N GLY A 19 12.46 5.03 9.58
CA GLY A 19 12.99 3.95 8.75
C GLY A 19 13.66 2.83 9.55
N MET A 20 14.35 3.17 10.65
CA MET A 20 14.98 2.18 11.53
C MET A 20 13.94 1.35 12.29
N TYR A 21 12.99 2.00 12.98
CA TYR A 21 11.96 1.29 13.74
C TYR A 21 11.01 0.50 12.82
N GLY A 22 10.70 1.02 11.64
CA GLY A 22 9.90 0.34 10.62
C GLY A 22 10.55 -0.97 10.17
N LYS A 23 11.87 -0.97 9.90
CA LYS A 23 12.61 -2.20 9.56
C LYS A 23 12.67 -3.23 10.69
N CYS A 24 12.51 -2.79 11.93
CA CYS A 24 12.43 -3.67 13.10
C CYS A 24 11.00 -4.16 13.39
N GLY A 25 10.01 -3.72 12.61
CA GLY A 25 8.59 -4.02 12.82
C GLY A 25 7.99 -3.43 14.09
N VAL A 26 8.64 -2.41 14.67
CA VAL A 26 8.16 -1.74 15.89
C VAL A 26 7.33 -0.53 15.49
N VAL A 27 6.18 -0.78 14.85
CA VAL A 27 5.31 0.26 14.27
C VAL A 27 4.77 1.25 15.31
N ASP A 28 4.58 0.84 16.56
CA ASP A 28 4.19 1.74 17.64
C ASP A 28 5.23 2.83 17.92
N GLU A 29 6.53 2.51 17.78
CA GLU A 29 7.60 3.49 17.95
C GLU A 29 7.74 4.37 16.70
N VAL A 30 7.38 3.85 15.52
CA VAL A 30 7.28 4.65 14.28
C VAL A 30 6.25 5.76 14.45
N MET A 31 5.03 5.44 14.91
CA MET A 31 3.99 6.44 15.18
C MET A 31 4.45 7.48 16.20
N LYS A 32 5.04 7.05 17.32
CA LYS A 32 5.54 7.99 18.33
C LYS A 32 6.55 8.96 17.74
N VAL A 33 7.52 8.48 16.96
CA VAL A 33 8.52 9.35 16.33
C VAL A 33 7.84 10.36 15.41
N PHE A 34 6.87 9.91 14.60
CA PHE A 34 6.12 10.77 13.68
C PHE A 34 5.33 11.85 14.42
N ASP A 35 4.60 11.49 15.48
CA ASP A 35 3.82 12.41 16.32
C ASP A 35 4.69 13.48 17.01
N PHE A 36 5.98 13.19 17.25
CA PHE A 36 6.92 14.12 17.86
C PHE A 36 7.65 15.02 16.85
N MET A 37 7.47 14.82 15.53
CA MET A 37 8.10 15.65 14.52
C MET A 37 7.33 16.96 14.34
N PRO A 38 8.01 18.13 14.37
CA PRO A 38 7.35 19.43 14.29
C PRO A 38 6.82 19.75 12.89
N GLU A 39 7.45 19.20 11.85
CA GLU A 39 7.05 19.34 10.45
C GLU A 39 7.24 17.99 9.75
N MET A 40 6.29 17.64 8.88
CA MET A 40 6.35 16.41 8.09
C MET A 40 6.42 16.80 6.62
N ASN A 41 7.39 16.25 5.90
CA ASN A 41 7.50 16.44 4.45
C ASN A 41 7.15 15.13 3.73
N LEU A 42 7.19 15.17 2.39
CA LEU A 42 6.89 13.99 1.57
C LEU A 42 7.74 12.76 1.94
N VAL A 43 9.01 12.96 2.34
CA VAL A 43 9.89 11.86 2.75
C VAL A 43 9.42 11.22 4.06
N SER A 44 8.93 12.04 4.99
CA SER A 44 8.35 11.56 6.26
C SER A 44 7.12 10.69 6.02
N TRP A 45 6.17 11.19 5.23
CA TRP A 45 4.96 10.44 4.87
C TRP A 45 5.27 9.15 4.12
N ASN A 46 6.17 9.19 3.14
CA ASN A 46 6.61 8.00 2.42
C ASN A 46 7.26 6.98 3.36
N SER A 47 8.05 7.44 4.34
CA SER A 47 8.68 6.54 5.32
C SER A 47 7.65 5.86 6.21
N MET A 48 6.59 6.57 6.62
CA MET A 48 5.46 6.00 7.36
C MET A 48 4.71 4.97 6.53
N ILE A 49 4.30 5.35 5.32
CA ILE A 49 3.54 4.48 4.42
C ILE A 49 4.34 3.20 4.12
N CYS A 50 5.65 3.30 3.88
CA CYS A 50 6.53 2.15 3.74
C CYS A 50 6.56 1.28 5.00
N ALA A 51 6.81 1.88 6.16
CA ALA A 51 6.91 1.13 7.42
C ALA A 51 5.63 0.33 7.72
N PHE A 52 4.45 0.90 7.47
CA PHE A 52 3.18 0.20 7.68
C PHE A 52 2.90 -0.85 6.60
N SER A 53 3.18 -0.52 5.33
CA SER A 53 3.02 -1.45 4.19
C SER A 53 3.89 -2.71 4.34
N GLU A 54 5.16 -2.54 4.73
CA GLU A 54 6.14 -3.64 4.90
C GLU A 54 5.85 -4.52 6.11
N ASN A 55 5.14 -3.99 7.11
CA ASN A 55 4.77 -4.72 8.33
C ASN A 55 3.33 -5.24 8.31
N GLU A 56 2.73 -5.38 7.13
CA GLU A 56 1.39 -5.97 6.92
C GLU A 56 0.22 -5.17 7.51
N PHE A 57 0.44 -3.89 7.85
CA PHE A 57 -0.60 -2.96 8.29
C PHE A 57 -1.19 -2.22 7.09
N SER A 58 -1.84 -2.98 6.20
CA SER A 58 -2.35 -2.49 4.91
C SER A 58 -3.34 -1.33 5.09
N ARG A 59 -4.27 -1.44 6.04
CA ARG A 59 -5.32 -0.42 6.24
C ARG A 59 -4.73 0.90 6.70
N GLU A 60 -3.85 0.85 7.68
CA GLU A 60 -3.14 2.01 8.22
C GLU A 60 -2.26 2.65 7.15
N SER A 61 -1.66 1.86 6.26
CA SER A 61 -0.91 2.41 5.12
C SER A 61 -1.78 3.21 4.15
N PHE A 62 -3.05 2.82 3.96
CA PHE A 62 -4.02 3.58 3.17
C PHE A 62 -4.52 4.83 3.92
N ASP A 63 -4.76 4.71 5.22
CA ASP A 63 -5.17 5.85 6.04
C ASP A 63 -4.10 6.95 6.02
N LEU A 64 -2.83 6.57 6.16
CA LEU A 64 -1.67 7.47 6.03
C LEU A 64 -1.55 8.11 4.64
N LEU A 65 -1.85 7.36 3.57
CA LEU A 65 -1.91 7.91 2.21
C LEU A 65 -3.00 8.98 2.09
N MET A 66 -4.18 8.72 2.63
CA MET A 66 -5.31 9.66 2.57
C MET A 66 -5.02 10.91 3.39
N GLU A 67 -4.37 10.76 4.54
CA GLU A 67 -3.93 11.89 5.37
C GLU A 67 -2.89 12.74 4.64
N MET A 68 -1.87 12.13 4.02
CA MET A 68 -0.89 12.82 3.17
C MET A 68 -1.55 13.58 2.01
N LEU A 69 -2.58 13.01 1.38
CA LEU A 69 -3.32 13.65 0.30
C LEU A 69 -4.18 14.85 0.75
N GLY A 70 -4.48 14.94 2.06
CA GLY A 70 -5.17 16.08 2.67
C GLY A 70 -4.25 17.27 2.96
N GLU A 71 -2.93 17.04 3.00
CA GLU A 71 -1.94 18.08 3.30
C GLU A 71 -1.67 19.00 2.10
N GLU A 72 -1.66 20.31 2.35
CA GLU A 72 -1.47 21.31 1.30
C GLU A 72 -0.05 21.26 0.73
N GLY A 73 0.06 21.16 -0.60
CA GLY A 73 1.36 21.18 -1.29
C GLY A 73 2.11 19.84 -1.30
N LEU A 74 1.57 18.78 -0.71
CA LEU A 74 2.09 17.43 -0.85
C LEU A 74 1.44 16.71 -2.03
N LEU A 75 2.28 16.09 -2.87
CA LEU A 75 1.84 15.24 -3.97
C LEU A 75 2.56 13.89 -3.85
N PRO A 76 1.84 12.76 -3.99
CA PRO A 76 2.45 11.45 -4.09
C PRO A 76 3.53 11.41 -5.17
N ASP A 77 4.64 10.77 -4.88
CA ASP A 77 5.73 10.55 -5.83
C ASP A 77 5.88 9.07 -6.17
N VAL A 78 6.95 8.74 -6.90
CA VAL A 78 7.24 7.36 -7.29
C VAL A 78 7.36 6.44 -6.08
N VAL A 79 7.89 6.92 -4.95
CA VAL A 79 8.04 6.11 -3.73
C VAL A 79 6.68 5.78 -3.17
N THR A 80 5.77 6.75 -3.07
CA THR A 80 4.39 6.50 -2.65
C THR A 80 3.73 5.43 -3.53
N VAL A 81 3.88 5.55 -4.84
CA VAL A 81 3.25 4.65 -5.83
C VAL A 81 3.76 3.22 -5.68
N VAL A 82 5.08 3.01 -5.66
CA VAL A 82 5.65 1.66 -5.59
C VAL A 82 5.39 0.98 -4.26
N THR A 83 5.15 1.75 -3.20
CA THR A 83 4.83 1.22 -1.87
C THR A 83 3.36 0.83 -1.74
N ILE A 84 2.43 1.65 -2.23
CA ILE A 84 0.99 1.39 -2.06
C ILE A 84 0.45 0.40 -3.10
N LEU A 85 0.93 0.46 -4.34
CA LEU A 85 0.35 -0.36 -5.41
C LEU A 85 0.37 -1.88 -5.12
N PRO A 86 1.44 -2.46 -4.54
CA PRO A 86 1.43 -3.86 -4.09
C PRO A 86 0.43 -4.13 -2.96
N VAL A 87 0.20 -3.17 -2.07
CA VAL A 87 -0.81 -3.28 -1.00
C VAL A 87 -2.20 -3.33 -1.62
N CYS A 88 -2.52 -2.45 -2.58
CA CYS A 88 -3.78 -2.50 -3.32
C CYS A 88 -4.01 -3.85 -3.99
N ALA A 89 -2.96 -4.42 -4.60
CA ALA A 89 -3.02 -5.72 -5.25
C ALA A 89 -3.32 -6.86 -4.27
N ARG A 90 -2.72 -6.79 -3.08
CA ARG A 90 -2.88 -7.79 -2.02
C ARG A 90 -4.26 -7.74 -1.37
N GLU A 91 -4.75 -6.53 -1.08
CA GLU A 91 -6.03 -6.32 -0.39
C GLU A 91 -7.23 -6.25 -1.35
N GLY A 92 -7.00 -6.12 -2.66
CA GLY A 92 -8.07 -5.95 -3.65
C GLY A 92 -8.65 -4.52 -3.68
N GLU A 93 -7.92 -3.52 -3.19
CA GLU A 93 -8.34 -2.10 -3.14
C GLU A 93 -8.19 -1.41 -4.51
N VAL A 94 -9.14 -1.69 -5.38
CA VAL A 94 -9.19 -1.25 -6.78
C VAL A 94 -9.22 0.27 -6.92
N ASP A 95 -10.08 0.92 -6.15
CA ASP A 95 -10.36 2.35 -6.30
C ASP A 95 -9.12 3.20 -5.93
N ILE A 96 -8.45 2.81 -4.85
CA ILE A 96 -7.18 3.43 -4.41
C ILE A 96 -6.10 3.19 -5.48
N GLY A 97 -5.98 1.94 -5.97
CA GLY A 97 -5.01 1.58 -7.00
C GLY A 97 -5.21 2.38 -8.29
N MET A 98 -6.46 2.58 -8.73
CA MET A 98 -6.80 3.41 -9.89
C MET A 98 -6.48 4.89 -9.67
N GLY A 99 -6.76 5.43 -8.48
CA GLY A 99 -6.45 6.81 -8.12
C GLY A 99 -4.95 7.11 -8.23
N ILE A 100 -4.12 6.28 -7.60
CA ILE A 100 -2.66 6.42 -7.62
C ILE A 100 -2.10 6.19 -9.02
N HIS A 101 -2.66 5.24 -9.76
CA HIS A 101 -2.29 5.02 -11.16
C HIS A 101 -2.54 6.27 -12.01
N GLY A 102 -3.71 6.90 -11.87
CA GLY A 102 -4.05 8.14 -12.55
C GLY A 102 -3.13 9.31 -12.19
N LEU A 103 -2.69 9.41 -10.93
CA LEU A 103 -1.70 10.42 -10.49
C LEU A 103 -0.35 10.22 -11.18
N THR A 104 0.11 8.97 -11.29
CA THR A 104 1.36 8.62 -11.96
C THR A 104 1.33 9.00 -13.44
N MET A 105 0.19 8.81 -14.11
CA MET A 105 0.01 9.22 -15.51
C MET A 105 0.04 10.74 -15.69
N LYS A 106 -0.52 11.49 -14.73
CA LYS A 106 -0.54 12.97 -14.75
C LYS A 106 0.81 13.60 -14.44
N LEU A 107 1.64 12.95 -13.62
CA LEU A 107 2.95 13.46 -13.19
C LEU A 107 4.05 13.35 -14.27
N GLY A 108 3.81 12.68 -15.40
CA GLY A 108 4.70 12.73 -16.56
C GLY A 108 6.00 11.94 -16.41
N SER A 109 5.96 10.66 -16.81
CA SER A 109 7.05 9.80 -17.33
C SER A 109 8.47 9.90 -16.74
N LEU A 110 8.88 8.89 -15.93
CA LEU A 110 10.27 8.39 -15.83
C LEU A 110 10.37 7.00 -15.13
N VAL A 111 9.46 6.04 -15.34
CA VAL A 111 9.65 4.63 -14.90
C VAL A 111 8.93 3.63 -15.84
N ASN A 112 9.33 3.62 -17.11
CA ASN A 112 8.57 3.00 -18.22
C ASN A 112 8.68 1.46 -18.34
N GLY A 113 8.65 0.69 -17.25
CA GLY A 113 8.63 -0.78 -17.38
C GLY A 113 8.02 -1.50 -16.19
N LEU A 114 8.56 -1.24 -14.99
CA LEU A 114 8.10 -1.90 -13.75
C LEU A 114 6.66 -1.51 -13.38
N ILE A 115 6.32 -0.22 -13.45
CA ILE A 115 4.98 0.27 -13.12
C ILE A 115 3.95 -0.23 -14.15
N PHE A 116 4.28 -0.22 -15.44
CA PHE A 116 3.41 -0.79 -16.48
C PHE A 116 3.20 -2.31 -16.29
N SER A 117 4.24 -3.05 -15.91
CA SER A 117 4.14 -4.49 -15.63
C SER A 117 3.28 -4.81 -14.40
N LEU A 118 3.43 -4.06 -13.29
CA LEU A 118 2.58 -4.25 -12.12
C LEU A 118 1.13 -3.87 -12.39
N VAL A 119 0.88 -2.76 -13.08
CA VAL A 119 -0.48 -2.27 -13.39
C VAL A 119 -1.21 -3.22 -14.34
N THR A 120 -0.52 -3.76 -15.36
CA THR A 120 -1.12 -4.77 -16.25
C THR A 120 -1.38 -6.08 -15.53
N VAL A 121 -0.48 -6.52 -14.65
CA VAL A 121 -0.67 -7.72 -13.82
C VAL A 121 -1.82 -7.55 -12.82
N ILE A 122 -1.96 -6.39 -12.17
CA ILE A 122 -3.09 -6.09 -11.27
C ILE A 122 -4.40 -6.06 -12.05
N SER A 123 -4.44 -5.38 -13.20
CA SER A 123 -5.63 -5.36 -14.06
C SER A 123 -5.98 -6.75 -14.60
N LEU A 124 -5.01 -7.59 -14.95
CA LEU A 124 -5.21 -8.97 -15.39
C LEU A 124 -5.66 -9.89 -14.25
N ALA A 125 -5.05 -9.77 -13.07
CA ALA A 125 -5.42 -10.54 -11.88
C ALA A 125 -6.85 -10.23 -11.45
N MET A 126 -7.23 -8.95 -11.45
CA MET A 126 -8.58 -8.51 -11.12
C MET A 126 -9.60 -8.93 -12.18
N ASN A 127 -9.31 -8.81 -13.47
CA ASN A 127 -10.17 -9.36 -14.53
C ASN A 127 -10.31 -10.88 -14.40
N GLY A 128 -9.24 -11.59 -14.03
CA GLY A 128 -9.27 -13.04 -13.79
C GLY A 128 -10.12 -13.44 -12.58
N LEU A 129 -10.07 -12.67 -11.49
CA LEU A 129 -10.91 -12.85 -10.30
C LEU A 129 -12.38 -12.55 -10.60
N ILE A 130 -12.67 -11.48 -11.34
CA ILE A 130 -14.03 -11.13 -11.79
C ILE A 130 -14.57 -12.22 -12.73
N CYS A 131 -13.80 -12.67 -13.72
CA CYS A 131 -14.22 -13.76 -14.61
C CYS A 131 -14.49 -15.06 -13.86
N ARG A 132 -13.65 -15.42 -12.88
CA ARG A 132 -13.87 -16.58 -12.01
C ARG A 132 -15.13 -16.43 -11.17
N LEU A 133 -15.32 -15.28 -10.53
CA LEU A 133 -16.50 -14.99 -9.71
C LEU A 133 -17.79 -15.05 -10.55
N VAL A 134 -17.80 -14.44 -11.74
CA VAL A 134 -18.96 -14.48 -12.67
C VAL A 134 -19.23 -15.90 -13.16
N THR A 135 -18.19 -16.68 -13.45
CA THR A 135 -18.34 -18.08 -13.89
C THR A 135 -18.91 -18.94 -12.76
N VAL A 136 -18.39 -18.79 -11.54
CA VAL A 136 -18.88 -19.48 -10.35
C VAL A 136 -20.35 -19.13 -10.08
N ILE A 137 -20.71 -17.85 -10.12
CA ILE A 137 -22.10 -17.40 -9.96
C ILE A 137 -22.99 -17.99 -11.06
N SER A 138 -22.55 -17.99 -12.32
CA SER A 138 -23.32 -18.53 -13.44
C SER A 138 -23.51 -20.05 -13.35
N LEU A 139 -22.50 -20.79 -12.92
CA LEU A 139 -22.60 -22.24 -12.72
C LEU A 139 -23.51 -22.57 -11.52
N ALA A 140 -23.44 -21.78 -10.45
CA ALA A 140 -24.32 -21.92 -9.29
C ALA A 140 -25.79 -21.61 -9.64
N MET A 141 -26.04 -20.56 -10.43
CA MET A 141 -27.39 -20.21 -10.91
C MET A 141 -27.99 -21.28 -11.83
N ASN A 142 -27.15 -22.01 -12.58
CA ASN A 142 -27.58 -23.14 -13.41
C ASN A 142 -27.65 -24.48 -12.63
N GLY A 143 -27.41 -24.47 -11.31
CA GLY A 143 -27.47 -25.66 -10.45
C GLY A 143 -26.36 -26.67 -10.68
N LEU A 144 -25.27 -26.28 -11.34
CA LEU A 144 -24.14 -27.16 -11.68
C LEU A 144 -23.12 -27.31 -10.55
N ILE A 145 -23.04 -26.33 -9.64
CA ILE A 145 -22.17 -26.33 -8.44
C ILE A 145 -22.89 -25.68 -7.26
N SER A 146 -22.50 -26.00 -6.01
CA SER A 146 -22.99 -25.29 -4.82
C SER A 146 -22.12 -24.06 -4.51
N LEU A 147 -22.72 -22.98 -3.98
CA LEU A 147 -21.97 -21.79 -3.57
C LEU A 147 -20.92 -22.08 -2.48
N THR A 148 -21.09 -23.19 -1.75
CA THR A 148 -20.17 -23.67 -0.71
C THR A 148 -18.94 -24.42 -1.25
N GLU A 149 -18.96 -24.87 -2.51
CA GLU A 149 -17.80 -25.48 -3.17
C GLU A 149 -16.87 -24.44 -3.83
N ALA A 150 -17.29 -23.18 -3.85
CA ALA A 150 -16.51 -22.05 -4.33
C ALA A 150 -15.61 -21.48 -3.22
N GLU A 151 -14.65 -22.26 -2.73
CA GLU A 151 -13.69 -21.71 -1.77
C GLU A 151 -12.78 -20.68 -2.46
N PRO A 152 -12.52 -19.51 -1.83
CA PRO A 152 -11.50 -18.59 -2.30
C PRO A 152 -10.16 -19.30 -2.18
N VAL A 153 -9.47 -19.49 -3.32
CA VAL A 153 -8.10 -20.02 -3.31
C VAL A 153 -7.26 -19.10 -2.43
N ASN A 154 -6.88 -19.58 -1.25
CA ASN A 154 -6.01 -18.87 -0.35
C ASN A 154 -4.60 -18.86 -0.96
N TYR A 155 -4.26 -17.75 -1.63
CA TYR A 155 -3.00 -17.59 -2.36
C TYR A 155 -1.75 -17.75 -1.46
N PHE A 156 -1.87 -17.65 -0.13
CA PHE A 156 -0.79 -17.96 0.81
C PHE A 156 -0.30 -19.42 0.75
N SER A 157 -1.15 -20.36 0.31
CA SER A 157 -0.79 -21.79 0.20
C SER A 157 0.06 -22.13 -1.04
N LEU A 158 0.11 -21.26 -2.05
CA LEU A 158 0.86 -21.47 -3.29
C LEU A 158 2.27 -20.88 -3.26
N VAL A 159 2.61 -20.08 -2.24
CA VAL A 159 3.93 -19.43 -2.09
C VAL A 159 4.80 -20.15 -1.04
N SER A 160 4.29 -21.21 -0.42
CA SER A 160 4.97 -22.01 0.60
C SER A 160 5.29 -23.46 0.17
N SER A 161 5.41 -23.72 -1.13
CA SER A 161 5.83 -25.03 -1.69
C SER A 161 7.04 -24.91 -2.60
#